data_AF-A0A7X8BPQ4-F1
#
_entry.id   AF-A0A7X8BPQ4-F1
#
_cell.length_a   1.000
_cell.length_b   1.000
_cell.length_c   1.000
_cell.angle_alpha   90.00
_cell.angle_beta   90.00
_cell.angle_gamma   90.00
#
_symmetry.space_group_name_H-M   'P 1'
#
loop_
_entity.id
_entity.type
_entity.pdbx_description
1 polymer ?
#
loop_
_entity_poly.entity_id
_entity_poly.type
_entity_poly.pdbx_seq_one_letter_code
_entity_poly.pdbx_strand_id
1 'polypeptide(L)'
;MKRTLLQICLIMATMTALSAQEKEITTLRVASYNLRMDTSSDGLNAWPHRKEMVKGLIRFHDLDIIGTQEGFKHQLDDILELEDYEYT
;
A
#
# COMPACT_ATOMS: atom_id res chain seq x y z
N MET A 1 -35.86 -41.04 -12.99
CA MET A 1 -35.32 -40.74 -11.64
C MET A 1 -33.79 -40.70 -11.62
N LYS A 2 -33.05 -41.80 -11.85
CA LYS A 2 -31.56 -41.79 -11.82
C LYS A 2 -30.92 -40.84 -12.85
N ARG A 3 -31.43 -40.81 -14.10
CA ARG A 3 -30.97 -39.89 -15.16
C ARG A 3 -31.25 -38.43 -14.84
N THR A 4 -32.43 -38.15 -14.28
CA THR A 4 -32.85 -36.81 -13.84
C THR A 4 -31.97 -36.30 -12.69
N LEU A 5 -31.65 -37.17 -11.72
CA LEU A 5 -30.71 -36.84 -10.64
C LEU A 5 -29.31 -36.48 -11.17
N LEU A 6 -28.80 -37.27 -12.12
CA LEU A 6 -27.48 -37.03 -12.71
C LEU A 6 -27.42 -35.69 -13.46
N GLN A 7 -28.48 -35.32 -14.18
CA GLN A 7 -28.58 -34.03 -14.86
C GLN A 7 -28.61 -32.86 -13.87
N ILE A 8 -29.35 -32.99 -12.77
CA ILE A 8 -29.39 -31.98 -11.71
C ILE A 8 -28.01 -31.81 -11.05
N CYS A 9 -27.31 -32.92 -10.77
CA CYS A 9 -25.95 -32.85 -10.23
C CYS A 9 -24.98 -32.18 -11.21
N LEU A 10 -25.10 -32.46 -12.51
CA LEU A 10 -24.25 -31.86 -13.53
C LEU A 10 -24.49 -30.34 -13.66
N ILE A 11 -25.76 -29.91 -13.58
CA ILE A 11 -26.14 -28.48 -13.61
C ILE A 11 -25.65 -27.75 -12.34
N MET A 12 -25.76 -28.38 -11.16
CA MET A 12 -25.22 -27.78 -9.94
C MET A 12 -23.69 -27.65 -10.00
N ALA A 13 -22.99 -28.67 -10.51
CA ALA A 13 -21.53 -28.64 -10.63
C ALA A 13 -21.05 -27.55 -11.62
N THR A 14 -21.78 -27.31 -12.71
CA THR A 14 -21.43 -26.23 -13.65
C THR A 14 -21.71 -24.85 -13.05
N MET A 15 -22.80 -24.66 -12.29
CA MET A 15 -23.10 -23.37 -11.65
C MET A 15 -22.07 -22.97 -10.58
N THR A 16 -21.54 -23.93 -9.83
CA THR A 16 -20.46 -23.66 -8.85
C THR A 16 -19.14 -23.27 -9.51
N ALA A 17 -18.83 -23.83 -10.69
CA ALA A 17 -17.60 -23.50 -11.41
C ALA A 17 -17.63 -22.07 -12.00
N LEU A 18 -18.81 -21.57 -12.39
CA LEU A 18 -18.96 -20.20 -12.91
C LEU A 18 -18.82 -19.12 -11.82
N SER A 19 -19.13 -19.43 -10.57
CA SER A 19 -19.06 -18.45 -9.46
C SER A 19 -17.65 -18.30 -8.88
N ALA A 20 -16.70 -19.18 -9.24
CA ALA A 20 -15.33 -19.17 -8.72
C ALA A 20 -14.36 -18.24 -9.48
N GLN A 21 -14.86 -17.43 -10.40
CA GLN A 21 -14.05 -16.60 -11.31
C GLN A 21 -14.05 -15.10 -10.97
N GLU A 22 -14.48 -14.70 -9.77
CA GLU A 22 -14.27 -13.33 -9.32
C GLU A 22 -12.81 -13.14 -8.87
N LYS A 23 -11.98 -12.63 -9.80
CA LYS A 23 -10.65 -12.16 -9.47
C LYS A 23 -10.78 -10.82 -8.74
N GLU A 24 -10.67 -10.85 -7.42
CA GLU A 24 -10.54 -9.62 -6.64
C GLU A 24 -9.28 -8.88 -7.11
N ILE A 25 -9.45 -7.69 -7.69
CA ILE A 25 -8.34 -6.82 -8.09
C ILE A 25 -8.11 -5.83 -6.95
N THR A 26 -7.15 -6.13 -6.09
CA THR A 26 -6.64 -5.16 -5.13
C THR A 26 -5.67 -4.22 -5.82
N THR A 27 -5.92 -2.92 -5.75
CA THR A 27 -5.01 -1.88 -6.26
C THR A 27 -4.18 -1.36 -5.09
N LEU A 28 -2.87 -1.30 -5.27
CA LEU A 28 -1.95 -0.70 -4.29
C LEU A 28 -1.29 0.54 -4.89
N ARG A 29 -1.25 1.63 -4.13
CA ARG A 29 -0.47 2.83 -4.43
C ARG A 29 0.90 2.72 -3.79
N VAL A 30 1.89 2.39 -4.62
CA VAL A 30 3.27 2.20 -4.18
C VAL A 30 4.16 3.30 -4.76
N ALA A 31 5.06 3.84 -3.95
CA ALA A 31 6.02 4.85 -4.39
C ALA A 31 7.44 4.57 -3.88
N SER A 32 8.43 5.17 -4.55
CA SER A 32 9.80 5.29 -4.06
C SER A 32 10.14 6.76 -3.91
N TYR A 33 10.74 7.13 -2.78
CA TYR A 33 11.10 8.52 -2.50
C TYR A 33 12.41 8.65 -1.73
N ASN A 34 13.39 9.31 -2.33
CA ASN A 34 14.59 9.71 -1.63
C ASN A 34 14.28 10.94 -0.76
N LEU A 35 14.36 10.79 0.56
CA LEU A 35 13.99 11.82 1.54
C LEU A 35 15.03 12.96 1.64
N ARG A 36 16.25 12.69 1.17
CA ARG A 36 17.48 13.42 1.46
C ARG A 36 17.83 13.37 2.96
N MET A 37 19.04 12.91 3.28
CA MET A 37 19.54 12.80 4.65
C MET A 37 19.46 14.14 5.38
N ASP A 38 19.15 14.11 6.68
CA ASP A 38 19.19 15.30 7.51
C ASP A 38 20.64 15.76 7.75
N THR A 39 21.05 16.82 7.05
CA THR A 39 22.38 17.41 7.18
C THR A 39 22.30 18.91 7.45
N SER A 40 23.14 19.41 8.36
CA SER A 40 23.19 20.84 8.69
C SER A 40 23.57 21.72 7.48
N SER A 41 24.31 21.16 6.52
CA SER A 41 24.69 21.83 5.27
C SER A 41 23.49 22.16 4.37
N ASP A 42 22.34 21.49 4.54
CA ASP A 42 21.16 21.76 3.73
C ASP A 42 20.43 23.07 4.15
N GLY A 43 20.81 23.69 5.27
CA GLY A 43 20.37 25.03 5.68
C GLY A 43 18.83 25.13 5.77
N LEU A 44 18.24 26.05 5.00
CA LEU A 44 16.77 26.22 4.95
C LEU A 44 16.04 25.01 4.35
N ASN A 45 16.75 24.11 3.67
CA ASN A 45 16.22 22.86 3.15
C ASN A 45 16.52 21.67 4.07
N ALA A 46 17.01 21.90 5.30
CA ALA A 46 17.22 20.83 6.27
C ALA A 46 15.90 20.12 6.63
N TRP A 47 16.00 18.88 7.12
CA TRP A 47 14.85 18.03 7.40
C TRP A 47 13.77 18.66 8.29
N PRO A 48 14.09 19.40 9.37
CA PRO A 48 13.07 20.03 10.22
C PRO A 48 12.12 20.96 9.47
N HIS A 49 12.55 21.53 8.34
CA HIS A 49 11.76 22.43 7.51
C HIS A 49 10.94 21.70 6.43
N ARG A 50 11.20 20.42 6.20
CA ARG A 50 10.59 19.63 5.10
C ARG A 50 9.72 18.47 5.59
N LYS A 51 9.88 18.01 6.84
CA LYS A 51 9.20 16.80 7.34
C LYS A 51 7.68 16.85 7.19
N GLU A 52 7.06 18.00 7.44
CA GLU A 52 5.60 18.16 7.27
C GLU A 52 5.16 18.09 5.81
N MET A 53 5.96 18.59 4.89
CA MET A 53 5.68 18.47 3.45
C MET A 53 5.77 17.01 2.99
N VAL A 54 6.76 16.26 3.46
CA VAL A 54 6.90 14.83 3.16
C VAL A 54 5.68 14.04 3.66
N LYS A 55 5.27 14.24 4.92
CA LYS A 55 4.03 13.66 5.46
C LYS A 55 2.80 14.07 4.65
N GLY A 56 2.75 15.33 4.20
CA GLY A 56 1.70 15.84 3.32
C GLY A 56 1.63 15.10 1.99
N LEU A 57 2.76 14.85 1.34
CA LEU A 57 2.81 14.11 0.08
C LEU A 57 2.37 12.65 0.24
N ILE A 58 2.78 11.98 1.31
CA ILE A 58 2.37 10.58 1.60
C ILE A 58 0.84 10.48 1.69
N ARG A 59 0.21 11.37 2.47
CA ARG A 59 -1.26 11.40 2.61
C ARG A 59 -1.97 11.86 1.35
N PHE A 60 -1.44 12.87 0.66
CA PHE A 60 -2.08 13.41 -0.55
C PHE A 60 -2.15 12.37 -1.67
N HIS A 61 -1.11 11.54 -1.79
CA HIS A 61 -1.07 10.45 -2.77
C HIS A 61 -1.73 9.15 -2.28
N ASP A 62 -2.21 9.12 -1.02
CA ASP A 62 -2.90 7.97 -0.42
C ASP A 62 -2.07 6.68 -0.59
N LEU A 63 -0.78 6.77 -0.24
CA LEU A 63 0.19 5.70 -0.49
C LEU A 63 -0.02 4.54 0.49
N ASP A 64 -0.14 3.32 -0.03
CA ASP A 64 -0.21 2.12 0.80
C ASP A 64 1.19 1.66 1.23
N ILE A 65 2.18 1.80 0.34
CA ILE A 65 3.57 1.40 0.58
C ILE A 65 4.51 2.46 0.01
N ILE A 66 5.50 2.88 0.80
CA ILE A 66 6.55 3.79 0.36
C ILE A 66 7.94 3.22 0.68
N GLY A 67 8.78 3.12 -0.34
CA GLY A 67 10.20 2.84 -0.17
C GLY A 67 10.97 4.15 -0.02
N THR A 68 11.61 4.36 1.13
CA THR A 68 12.43 5.55 1.38
C THR A 68 13.92 5.29 1.18
N GLN A 69 14.67 6.30 0.74
CA GLN A 69 16.13 6.29 0.76
C GLN A 69 16.64 7.48 1.58
N GLU A 70 17.87 7.39 2.08
CA GLU A 70 18.53 8.46 2.83
C GLU A 70 17.83 8.86 4.15
N GLY A 71 16.83 8.11 4.62
CA GLY A 71 16.13 8.40 5.87
C GLY A 71 16.91 7.91 7.09
N PHE A 72 17.46 8.83 7.89
CA PHE A 72 17.92 8.48 9.23
C PHE A 72 16.75 8.05 10.12
N LYS A 73 17.04 7.30 11.18
CA LYS A 73 16.00 6.80 12.11
C LYS A 73 15.06 7.91 12.60
N HIS A 74 15.58 9.06 13.00
CA HIS A 74 14.73 10.16 13.47
C HIS A 74 13.84 10.74 12.37
N GLN A 75 14.27 10.72 11.11
CA GLN A 75 13.45 11.15 9.98
C GLN A 75 12.30 10.16 9.72
N LEU A 76 12.57 8.86 9.88
CA LEU A 76 11.53 7.83 9.78
C LEU A 76 10.56 7.93 10.97
N ASP A 77 11.06 8.13 12.19
CA ASP A 77 10.23 8.32 13.38
C ASP A 77 9.32 9.56 13.24
N ASP A 78 9.83 10.66 12.68
CA ASP A 78 9.03 11.84 12.34
C ASP A 78 7.93 11.55 11.32
N ILE A 79 8.17 10.63 10.36
CA ILE A 79 7.13 10.19 9.40
C ILE A 79 6.09 9.31 10.09
N LEU A 80 6.51 8.44 11.02
CA LEU A 80 5.62 7.57 11.81
C LEU A 80 4.69 8.31 12.79
N GLU A 81 4.84 9.63 12.93
CA GLU A 81 3.77 10.47 13.49
C GLU A 81 2.46 10.35 12.69
N LEU A 82 2.52 9.83 11.44
CA LEU A 82 1.38 9.25 10.73
C LEU A 82 1.08 7.86 11.35
N GLU A 83 0.15 7.81 12.29
CA GLU A 83 -0.20 6.60 13.08
C GLU A 83 -0.63 5.37 12.25
N ASP A 84 -0.95 5.56 10.96
CA ASP A 84 -1.37 4.51 10.03
C ASP A 84 -0.20 3.80 9.31
N TYR A 85 1.05 4.16 9.59
CA TYR A 85 2.23 3.60 8.92
C TYR A 85 3.20 2.94 9.90
N GLU A 86 4.02 2.01 9.38
CA GLU A 86 5.11 1.34 10.11
C GLU A 86 6.29 1.07 9.14
N TYR A 87 7.50 0.85 9.66
CA TYR A 87 8.67 0.42 8.87
C TYR A 87 9.37 -0.78 9.52
N THR A 88 10.00 -1.63 8.69
CA THR A 88 10.77 -2.82 9.11
C THR A 88 12.28 -2.60 9.11
#